data_AF-A3IMK3-F1
#
_entry.id   AF-A3IMK3-F1
#
_cell.length_a   1.000
_cell.length_b   1.000
_cell.length_c   1.000
_cell.angle_alpha   90.00
_cell.angle_beta   90.00
_cell.angle_gamma   90.00
#
_symmetry.space_group_name_H-M   'P 1'
#
loop_
_entity.id
_entity.type
_entity.pdbx_description
1 polymer ?
#
loop_
_entity_poly.entity_id
_entity_poly.type
_entity_poly.pdbx_seq_one_letter_code
_entity_poly.pdbx_strand_id
1 'polypeptide(L)'
;MKIVNITYPKINIELSLQELTILKHIINEVYNALDEFEFEIRVGLSFRQAGSFLNSFTQELDHECDKFILVNLSLSEISVLNNLFNEVCYGIKIQDFKKKIGLNKEEAKQYLALVNQAIKEMDLIGQERKQLKMPSPSDFREVNHKCSLEAEGYKVTFYFKKLMQDINNIGLFIVLNFTSFNDVELTISSLPKPITIEKIEKFINNLENYLKLSQNDLNNPFQIFQSNIFQVQALGKSIINDNKKYVILNFMISLAPARGNIIKPSMGVQAPVMFKNVKNFISSMQKVIIDIKN
;
A
#
# COMPACT_ATOMS: atom_id res chain seq x y z
N MET A 1 21.80 -23.70 4.94
CA MET A 1 20.87 -22.76 4.34
C MET A 1 20.90 -21.53 5.21
N LYS A 2 20.96 -20.34 4.62
CA LYS A 2 21.07 -19.10 5.38
C LYS A 2 20.19 -18.01 4.77
N ILE A 3 19.44 -17.30 5.61
CA ILE A 3 18.71 -16.10 5.18
C ILE A 3 19.70 -14.94 5.13
N VAL A 4 19.85 -14.31 3.96
CA VAL A 4 20.79 -13.20 3.74
C VAL A 4 20.12 -11.87 4.06
N ASN A 5 18.93 -11.65 3.50
CA ASN A 5 18.11 -10.48 3.82
C ASN A 5 16.63 -10.75 3.54
N ILE A 6 15.77 -9.95 4.16
CA ILE A 6 14.32 -9.95 3.93
C ILE A 6 13.92 -8.57 3.40
N THR A 7 13.42 -8.53 2.16
CA THR A 7 13.00 -7.29 1.48
C THR A 7 11.61 -7.48 0.89
N TYR A 8 10.55 -7.21 1.66
CA TYR A 8 9.18 -7.48 1.22
C TYR A 8 8.89 -6.92 -0.20
N PRO A 9 8.27 -7.69 -1.12
CA PRO A 9 7.67 -9.02 -0.93
C PRO A 9 8.64 -10.20 -1.16
N LYS A 10 9.95 -9.98 -1.11
CA LYS A 10 11.01 -10.94 -1.45
C LYS A 10 11.90 -11.28 -0.24
N ILE A 11 12.54 -12.45 -0.29
CA ILE A 11 13.58 -12.90 0.64
C ILE A 11 14.76 -13.44 -0.15
N ASN A 12 15.98 -13.12 0.26
CA ASN A 12 17.19 -13.69 -0.33
C ASN A 12 17.74 -14.78 0.59
N ILE A 13 17.92 -15.98 0.04
CA ILE A 13 18.42 -17.15 0.75
C ILE A 13 19.69 -17.63 0.06
N GLU A 14 20.72 -17.91 0.84
CA GLU A 14 21.96 -18.51 0.39
C GLU A 14 21.89 -20.02 0.63
N LEU A 15 22.10 -20.79 -0.44
CA LEU A 15 22.02 -22.25 -0.47
C LEU A 15 23.31 -22.84 -1.02
N SER A 16 23.82 -23.92 -0.42
CA SER A 16 24.86 -24.72 -1.04
C SER A 16 24.28 -25.74 -2.04
N LEU A 17 25.11 -26.27 -2.95
CA LEU A 17 24.70 -27.37 -3.84
C LEU A 17 24.23 -28.62 -3.07
N GLN A 18 24.82 -28.87 -1.90
CA GLN A 18 24.39 -29.95 -1.01
C GLN A 18 22.96 -29.70 -0.48
N GLU A 19 22.64 -28.46 -0.13
CA GLU A 19 21.32 -28.08 0.35
C GLU A 19 20.25 -28.16 -0.75
N LEU A 20 20.58 -27.82 -1.99
CA LEU A 20 19.68 -28.09 -3.13
C LEU A 20 19.40 -29.58 -3.30
N THR A 21 20.43 -30.42 -3.13
CA THR A 21 20.27 -31.88 -3.20
C THR A 21 19.35 -32.38 -2.08
N ILE A 22 19.49 -31.83 -0.88
CA ILE A 22 18.60 -32.13 0.26
C ILE A 22 17.15 -31.74 -0.06
N LEU A 23 16.92 -30.54 -0.62
CA LEU A 23 15.57 -30.10 -1.02
C LEU A 23 14.95 -31.02 -2.07
N LYS A 24 15.75 -31.52 -3.02
CA LYS A 24 15.30 -32.53 -3.99
C LYS A 24 14.84 -33.82 -3.32
N HIS A 25 15.62 -34.32 -2.36
CA HIS A 25 15.26 -35.51 -1.60
C HIS A 25 13.99 -35.31 -0.78
N ILE A 26 13.81 -34.14 -0.17
CA ILE A 26 12.59 -33.77 0.56
C ILE A 26 11.38 -33.86 -0.36
N ILE A 27 11.41 -33.20 -1.53
CA ILE A 27 10.30 -33.22 -2.48
C ILE A 27 9.94 -34.66 -2.88
N ASN A 28 10.95 -35.48 -3.19
CA ASN A 28 10.73 -36.87 -3.58
C ASN A 28 10.13 -37.72 -2.46
N GLU A 29 10.61 -37.58 -1.23
CA GLU A 29 10.06 -38.35 -0.10
C GLU A 29 8.64 -37.91 0.27
N VAL A 30 8.34 -36.61 0.16
CA VAL A 30 6.96 -36.12 0.38
C VAL A 30 6.04 -36.63 -0.72
N TYR A 31 6.45 -36.60 -1.98
CA TYR A 31 5.66 -37.14 -3.09
C TYR A 31 5.46 -38.65 -3.01
N ASN A 32 6.48 -39.41 -2.60
CA ASN A 32 6.35 -40.86 -2.46
C ASN A 32 5.46 -41.27 -1.28
N ALA A 33 5.31 -40.40 -0.28
CA ALA A 33 4.53 -40.69 0.92
C ALA A 33 3.06 -40.25 0.82
N LEU A 34 2.72 -39.37 -0.13
CA LEU A 34 1.39 -38.80 -0.32
C LEU A 34 0.86 -39.18 -1.70
N ASP A 35 -0.46 -39.26 -1.86
CA ASP A 35 -1.02 -39.28 -3.20
C ASP A 35 -0.91 -37.89 -3.87
N GLU A 36 -1.17 -37.82 -5.17
CA GLU A 36 -0.99 -36.58 -5.95
C GLU A 36 -1.86 -35.43 -5.42
N PHE A 37 -3.09 -35.73 -4.99
CA PHE A 37 -4.03 -34.72 -4.51
C PHE A 37 -3.66 -34.23 -3.11
N GLU A 38 -3.29 -35.14 -2.20
CA GLU A 38 -2.78 -34.81 -0.88
C GLU A 38 -1.49 -33.99 -0.96
N PHE A 39 -0.59 -34.32 -1.89
CA PHE A 39 0.62 -33.55 -2.12
C PHE A 39 0.29 -32.10 -2.49
N GLU A 40 -0.60 -31.90 -3.47
CA GLU A 40 -0.95 -30.56 -3.94
C GLU A 40 -1.57 -29.70 -2.84
N ILE A 41 -2.48 -30.27 -2.04
CA ILE A 41 -3.10 -29.56 -0.92
C ILE A 41 -2.09 -29.21 0.16
N ARG A 42 -1.25 -30.17 0.57
CA ARG A 42 -0.37 -30.00 1.73
C ARG A 42 0.85 -29.14 1.40
N VAL A 43 1.38 -29.24 0.19
CA VAL A 43 2.54 -28.48 -0.27
C VAL A 43 2.13 -27.13 -0.86
N GLY A 44 0.96 -27.06 -1.50
CA GLY A 44 0.45 -25.86 -2.19
C GLY A 44 0.87 -25.76 -3.66
N LEU A 45 1.43 -26.82 -4.22
CA LEU A 45 1.84 -26.94 -5.63
C LEU A 45 1.75 -28.40 -6.09
N SER A 46 1.50 -28.62 -7.37
CA SER A 46 1.65 -29.95 -7.98
C SER A 46 3.12 -30.42 -7.92
N PHE A 47 3.35 -31.73 -7.97
CA PHE A 47 4.70 -32.30 -7.99
C PHE A 47 5.57 -31.73 -9.12
N ARG A 48 4.98 -31.55 -10.30
CA ARG A 48 5.66 -30.94 -11.46
C ARG A 48 6.09 -29.50 -11.16
N GLN A 49 5.22 -28.70 -10.54
CA GLN A 49 5.54 -27.32 -10.14
C GLN A 49 6.61 -27.28 -9.04
N ALA A 50 6.57 -28.18 -8.07
CA ALA A 50 7.62 -28.30 -7.04
C ALA A 50 8.99 -28.65 -7.66
N GLY A 51 9.01 -29.54 -8.67
CA GLY A 51 10.21 -29.83 -9.45
C GLY A 51 10.72 -28.62 -10.26
N SER A 52 9.82 -27.90 -10.94
CA SER A 52 10.15 -26.66 -11.64
C SER A 52 10.66 -25.57 -10.70
N PHE A 53 10.08 -25.46 -9.50
CA PHE A 53 10.50 -24.55 -8.44
C PHE A 53 11.93 -24.84 -7.97
N LEU A 54 12.31 -26.11 -7.79
CA LEU A 54 13.69 -26.43 -7.43
C LEU A 54 14.66 -26.15 -8.59
N ASN A 55 14.25 -26.44 -9.82
CA ASN A 55 15.09 -26.22 -11.00
C ASN A 55 15.35 -24.73 -11.26
N SER A 56 14.46 -23.82 -10.86
CA SER A 56 14.72 -22.37 -11.00
C SER A 56 15.94 -21.94 -10.17
N PHE A 57 16.20 -22.59 -9.03
CA PHE A 57 17.37 -22.26 -8.20
C PHE A 57 18.69 -22.56 -8.91
N THR A 58 18.69 -23.58 -9.77
CA THR A 58 19.87 -23.91 -10.59
C THR A 58 20.03 -23.00 -11.81
N GLN A 59 18.97 -22.29 -12.23
CA GLN A 59 19.07 -21.27 -13.29
C GLN A 59 19.69 -19.97 -12.78
N GLU A 60 19.66 -19.72 -11.46
CA GLU A 60 20.30 -18.57 -10.81
C GLU A 60 21.79 -18.82 -10.48
N LEU A 61 22.39 -19.90 -10.99
CA LEU A 61 23.83 -20.11 -11.00
C LEU A 61 24.47 -19.15 -12.01
N ASP A 62 25.02 -18.03 -11.54
CA ASP A 62 25.99 -17.27 -12.32
C ASP A 62 27.19 -18.15 -12.69
N HIS A 63 27.79 -17.91 -13.85
CA HIS A 63 28.86 -18.69 -14.46
C HIS A 63 30.21 -18.68 -13.69
N GLU A 64 30.22 -18.38 -12.40
CA GLU A 64 31.42 -18.39 -11.57
C GLU A 64 31.34 -19.49 -10.50
N CYS A 65 32.50 -20.05 -10.15
CA CYS A 65 32.70 -21.20 -9.25
C CYS A 65 32.27 -20.96 -7.78
N ASP A 66 31.11 -20.37 -7.56
CA ASP A 66 30.62 -20.07 -6.22
C ASP A 66 30.10 -21.33 -5.52
N LYS A 67 30.55 -21.53 -4.28
CA LYS A 67 30.12 -22.64 -3.42
C LYS A 67 28.67 -22.50 -2.96
N PHE A 68 28.08 -21.33 -3.16
CA PHE A 68 26.77 -20.95 -2.67
C PHE A 68 25.98 -20.22 -3.77
N ILE A 69 24.67 -20.39 -3.74
CA ILE A 69 23.71 -19.84 -4.69
C ILE A 69 22.81 -18.89 -3.91
N LEU A 70 22.72 -17.65 -4.38
CA LEU A 70 21.80 -16.67 -3.81
C LEU A 70 20.47 -16.75 -4.55
N VAL A 71 19.43 -17.19 -3.86
CA VAL A 71 18.10 -17.38 -4.41
C VAL A 71 17.14 -16.32 -3.91
N ASN A 72 16.40 -15.69 -4.82
CA ASN A 72 15.38 -14.69 -4.49
C ASN A 72 13.97 -15.30 -4.50
N LEU A 73 13.36 -15.47 -3.31
CA LEU A 73 12.02 -16.06 -3.18
C LEU A 73 10.96 -15.02 -2.82
N SER A 74 9.76 -15.20 -3.35
CA SER A 74 8.53 -14.54 -2.90
C SER A 74 7.95 -15.19 -1.65
N LEU A 75 6.93 -14.56 -1.05
CA LEU A 75 6.21 -15.12 0.10
C LEU A 75 5.60 -16.50 -0.19
N SER A 76 5.00 -16.67 -1.38
CA SER A 76 4.43 -17.96 -1.79
C SER A 76 5.50 -19.04 -1.92
N GLU A 77 6.67 -18.69 -2.45
CA GLU A 77 7.76 -19.64 -2.67
C GLU A 77 8.42 -20.09 -1.36
N ILE A 78 8.61 -19.17 -0.41
CA ILE A 78 9.13 -19.54 0.92
C ILE A 78 8.08 -20.35 1.73
N SER A 79 6.78 -20.14 1.51
CA SER A 79 5.72 -20.98 2.07
C SER A 79 5.75 -22.41 1.55
N VAL A 80 6.07 -22.62 0.27
CA VAL A 80 6.27 -23.97 -0.29
C VAL A 80 7.41 -24.68 0.41
N LEU A 81 8.56 -24.02 0.61
CA LEU A 81 9.66 -24.58 1.39
C LEU A 81 9.23 -24.92 2.82
N ASN A 82 8.48 -24.02 3.47
CA ASN A 82 7.96 -24.27 4.81
C ASN A 82 7.10 -25.52 4.88
N ASN A 83 6.17 -25.68 3.93
CA ASN A 83 5.27 -26.82 3.86
C ASN A 83 6.05 -28.13 3.65
N LEU A 84 7.01 -28.15 2.70
CA LEU A 84 7.88 -29.30 2.47
C LEU A 84 8.66 -29.71 3.73
N PHE A 85 9.27 -28.75 4.42
CA PHE A 85 9.98 -29.03 5.67
C PHE A 85 9.03 -29.50 6.80
N ASN A 86 7.84 -28.92 6.88
CA ASN A 86 6.83 -29.29 7.86
C ASN A 86 6.37 -30.75 7.65
N GLU A 87 6.16 -31.14 6.40
CA GLU A 87 5.80 -32.51 6.03
C GLU A 87 6.86 -33.52 6.47
N VAL A 88 8.13 -33.32 6.11
CA VAL A 88 9.18 -34.27 6.50
C VAL A 88 9.46 -34.28 8.02
N CYS A 89 9.24 -33.16 8.72
CA CYS A 89 9.46 -33.09 10.16
C CYS A 89 8.33 -33.73 10.97
N TYR A 90 7.08 -33.49 10.57
CA TYR A 90 5.89 -33.77 11.38
C TYR A 90 4.76 -34.48 10.62
N GLY A 91 4.65 -34.29 9.31
CA GLY A 91 3.50 -34.72 8.52
C GLY A 91 3.57 -36.16 8.00
N ILE A 92 4.75 -36.65 7.65
CA ILE A 92 4.96 -37.99 7.10
C ILE A 92 6.01 -38.80 7.88
N LYS A 93 5.92 -40.12 7.79
CA LYS A 93 6.86 -41.05 8.44
C LYS A 93 7.92 -41.53 7.45
N ILE A 94 9.15 -41.06 7.62
CA ILE A 94 10.28 -41.46 6.77
C ILE A 94 11.18 -42.43 7.56
N GLN A 95 11.30 -43.66 7.07
CA GLN A 95 12.28 -44.63 7.57
C GLN A 95 13.70 -44.24 7.13
N ASP A 96 14.70 -44.45 7.98
CA ASP A 96 16.10 -44.06 7.70
C ASP A 96 16.27 -42.60 7.25
N PHE A 97 15.61 -41.68 7.97
CA PHE A 97 15.53 -40.25 7.66
C PHE A 97 16.87 -39.65 7.18
N LYS A 98 17.96 -39.90 7.92
CA LYS A 98 19.29 -39.38 7.59
C LYS A 98 19.82 -39.86 6.24
N LYS A 99 19.56 -41.11 5.89
CA LYS A 99 20.01 -41.71 4.63
C LYS A 99 19.20 -41.17 3.45
N LYS A 100 17.89 -41.01 3.61
CA LYS A 100 16.99 -40.57 2.54
C LYS A 100 17.06 -39.06 2.28
N ILE A 101 17.07 -38.25 3.33
CA ILE A 101 17.07 -36.79 3.21
C ILE A 101 18.49 -36.24 3.08
N GLY A 102 19.46 -36.85 3.77
CA GLY A 102 20.83 -36.33 3.87
C GLY A 102 21.07 -35.42 5.07
N LEU A 103 20.06 -35.24 5.92
CA LEU A 103 20.11 -34.51 7.20
C LEU A 103 19.59 -35.36 8.33
N ASN A 104 20.05 -35.13 9.55
CA ASN A 104 19.35 -35.64 10.72
C ASN A 104 18.06 -34.84 10.97
N LYS A 105 17.15 -35.41 11.79
CA LYS A 105 15.83 -34.82 12.01
C LYS A 105 15.89 -33.46 12.73
N GLU A 106 16.88 -33.25 13.59
CA GLU A 106 17.05 -31.97 14.30
C GLU A 106 17.59 -30.88 13.38
N GLU A 107 18.50 -31.21 12.45
CA GLU A 107 18.95 -30.28 11.39
C GLU A 107 17.79 -29.85 10.48
N ALA A 108 16.93 -30.80 10.08
CA ALA A 108 15.74 -30.47 9.30
C ALA A 108 14.78 -29.55 10.05
N LYS A 109 14.59 -29.75 11.36
CA LYS A 109 13.79 -28.85 12.21
C LYS A 109 14.44 -27.47 12.36
N GLN A 110 15.76 -27.37 12.39
CA GLN A 110 16.46 -26.08 12.39
C GLN A 110 16.19 -25.31 11.11
N TYR A 111 16.20 -25.99 9.95
CA TYR A 111 15.83 -25.36 8.67
C TYR A 111 14.36 -24.91 8.65
N LEU A 112 13.45 -25.75 9.17
CA LEU A 112 12.05 -25.36 9.34
C LEU A 112 11.88 -24.15 10.26
N ALA A 113 12.62 -24.07 11.37
CA ALA A 113 12.58 -22.94 12.28
C ALA A 113 13.07 -21.65 11.61
N LEU A 114 14.16 -21.72 10.84
CA LEU A 114 14.67 -20.59 10.06
C LEU A 114 13.63 -20.09 9.05
N VAL A 115 13.02 -21.00 8.28
CA VAL A 115 12.00 -20.64 7.28
C VAL A 115 10.77 -20.01 7.95
N ASN A 116 10.30 -20.59 9.06
CA ASN A 116 9.18 -20.03 9.83
C ASN A 116 9.48 -18.62 10.37
N GLN A 117 10.71 -18.39 10.86
CA GLN A 117 11.12 -17.07 11.31
C GLN A 117 11.10 -16.07 10.16
N ALA A 118 11.65 -16.45 8.99
CA ALA A 118 11.61 -15.62 7.78
C ALA A 118 10.19 -15.24 7.37
N ILE A 119 9.25 -16.19 7.36
CA ILE A 119 7.85 -15.92 7.03
C ILE A 119 7.24 -14.93 8.02
N LYS A 120 7.46 -15.12 9.33
CA LYS A 120 6.98 -14.19 10.36
C LYS A 120 7.54 -12.78 10.17
N GLU A 121 8.83 -12.65 9.88
CA GLU A 121 9.46 -11.36 9.60
C GLU A 121 8.90 -10.73 8.31
N MET A 122 8.67 -11.50 7.24
CA MET A 122 8.01 -11.02 6.03
C MET A 122 6.59 -10.53 6.29
N ASP A 123 5.82 -11.25 7.12
CA ASP A 123 4.46 -10.87 7.51
C ASP A 123 4.47 -9.61 8.37
N LEU A 124 5.40 -9.48 9.32
CA LEU A 124 5.56 -8.25 10.12
C LEU A 124 5.90 -7.06 9.23
N ILE A 125 6.89 -7.18 8.33
CA ILE A 125 7.22 -6.12 7.37
C ILE A 125 6.02 -5.83 6.45
N GLY A 126 5.27 -6.86 6.05
CA GLY A 126 4.05 -6.72 5.27
C GLY A 126 2.95 -5.97 6.03
N GLN A 127 2.76 -6.27 7.31
CA GLN A 127 1.81 -5.61 8.20
C GLN A 127 2.23 -4.17 8.49
N GLU A 128 3.50 -3.91 8.80
CA GLU A 128 4.06 -2.57 8.94
C GLU A 128 3.87 -1.77 7.65
N ARG A 129 4.15 -2.37 6.49
CA ARG A 129 3.88 -1.75 5.19
C ARG A 129 2.40 -1.55 4.92
N LYS A 130 1.50 -2.41 5.40
CA LYS A 130 0.03 -2.21 5.31
C LYS A 130 -0.45 -1.09 6.25
N GLN A 131 0.14 -0.99 7.43
CA GLN A 131 -0.13 0.08 8.39
C GLN A 131 0.37 1.44 7.86
N LEU A 132 1.55 1.45 7.21
CA LEU A 132 2.15 2.61 6.55
C LEU A 132 1.53 2.92 5.18
N LYS A 133 0.93 1.93 4.49
CA LYS A 133 0.15 2.15 3.27
C LYS A 133 -1.15 2.85 3.65
N MET A 134 -1.35 4.01 3.05
CA MET A 134 -2.67 4.61 3.00
C MET A 134 -3.57 3.79 2.06
N PRO A 135 -4.84 3.57 2.43
CA PRO A 135 -5.77 2.75 1.65
C PRO A 135 -5.87 3.24 0.20
N SER A 136 -6.00 2.31 -0.73
CA SER A 136 -6.40 2.60 -2.11
C SER A 136 -7.81 3.23 -2.11
N PRO A 137 -8.19 4.03 -3.11
CA PRO A 137 -9.58 4.39 -3.32
C PRO A 137 -10.52 3.18 -3.23
N SER A 138 -10.11 1.97 -3.63
CA SER A 138 -10.93 0.75 -3.50
C SER A 138 -11.16 0.27 -2.06
N ASP A 139 -10.36 0.71 -1.09
CA ASP A 139 -10.35 0.23 0.30
C ASP A 139 -11.20 1.13 1.22
N PHE A 140 -12.33 1.64 0.72
CA PHE A 140 -13.23 2.57 1.42
C PHE A 140 -13.80 2.06 2.77
N ARG A 141 -13.55 0.80 3.14
CA ARG A 141 -14.10 0.15 4.33
C ARG A 141 -13.36 0.48 5.63
N GLU A 142 -12.17 1.12 5.57
CA GLU A 142 -11.33 1.35 6.76
C GLU A 142 -11.05 2.83 7.12
N VAL A 143 -11.60 3.80 6.38
CA VAL A 143 -11.34 5.23 6.66
C VAL A 143 -12.48 5.86 7.45
N ASN A 144 -12.31 5.97 8.77
CA ASN A 144 -13.30 6.58 9.66
C ASN A 144 -13.38 8.12 9.55
N HIS A 145 -12.29 8.77 9.11
CA HIS A 145 -12.21 10.24 9.07
C HIS A 145 -12.23 10.74 7.62
N LYS A 146 -13.38 11.28 7.20
CA LYS A 146 -13.52 11.91 5.88
C LYS A 146 -14.39 13.17 5.93
N CYS A 147 -14.14 14.09 5.02
CA CYS A 147 -15.02 15.23 4.77
C CYS A 147 -15.10 15.51 3.27
N SER A 148 -16.08 16.30 2.82
CA SER A 148 -16.24 16.58 1.39
C SER A 148 -16.64 18.02 1.11
N LEU A 149 -16.11 18.55 0.01
CA LEU A 149 -16.51 19.82 -0.58
C LEU A 149 -17.35 19.53 -1.81
N GLU A 150 -18.63 19.90 -1.76
CA GLU A 150 -19.59 19.69 -2.84
C GLU A 150 -19.79 20.98 -3.65
N ALA A 151 -19.74 20.84 -4.97
CA ALA A 151 -19.89 21.90 -5.94
C ALA A 151 -20.86 21.44 -7.04
N GLU A 152 -21.24 22.38 -7.90
CA GLU A 152 -22.02 22.02 -9.09
C GLU A 152 -21.13 21.21 -10.05
N GLY A 153 -21.54 19.98 -10.36
CA GLY A 153 -20.83 19.08 -11.29
C GLY A 153 -19.62 18.34 -10.71
N TYR A 154 -19.23 18.56 -9.44
CA TYR A 154 -18.19 17.74 -8.81
C TYR A 154 -18.26 17.69 -7.27
N LYS A 155 -17.61 16.67 -6.71
CA LYS A 155 -17.39 16.49 -5.27
C LYS A 155 -15.93 16.14 -5.00
N VAL A 156 -15.31 16.89 -4.10
CA VAL A 156 -13.97 16.57 -3.56
C VAL A 156 -14.15 15.89 -2.23
N THR A 157 -13.63 14.68 -2.06
CA THR A 157 -13.62 13.99 -0.77
C THR A 157 -12.19 13.86 -0.25
N PHE A 158 -11.99 14.32 0.98
CA PHE A 158 -10.75 14.21 1.73
C PHE A 158 -10.86 13.05 2.69
N TYR A 159 -9.91 12.13 2.62
CA TYR A 159 -9.78 10.96 3.49
C TYR A 159 -8.54 11.12 4.34
N PHE A 160 -8.70 10.95 5.64
CA PHE A 160 -7.65 11.14 6.64
C PHE A 160 -7.38 9.85 7.39
N LYS A 161 -6.10 9.56 7.62
CA LYS A 161 -5.63 8.42 8.41
C LYS A 161 -4.60 8.89 9.43
N LYS A 162 -4.82 8.56 10.71
CA LYS A 162 -3.83 8.78 11.78
C LYS A 162 -2.59 7.91 11.49
N LEU A 163 -1.40 8.50 11.51
CA LEU A 163 -0.15 7.79 11.30
C LEU A 163 0.40 7.37 12.68
N MET A 164 0.66 6.08 12.88
CA MET A 164 1.05 5.55 14.20
C MET A 164 2.39 6.09 14.72
N GLN A 165 3.29 6.49 13.83
CA GLN A 165 4.66 6.87 14.17
C GLN A 165 4.88 8.38 14.24
N ASP A 166 3.87 9.19 13.89
CA ASP A 166 4.02 10.65 13.83
C ASP A 166 2.71 11.35 14.23
N ILE A 167 2.69 11.91 15.44
CA ILE A 167 1.53 12.61 15.99
C ILE A 167 1.21 13.91 15.26
N ASN A 168 2.18 14.49 14.54
CA ASN A 168 2.03 15.78 13.86
C ASN A 168 1.67 15.62 12.38
N ASN A 169 1.86 14.42 11.82
CA ASN A 169 1.51 14.10 10.45
C ASN A 169 0.31 13.16 10.37
N ILE A 170 -0.54 13.43 9.39
CA ILE A 170 -1.67 12.60 9.04
C ILE A 170 -1.53 12.17 7.59
N GLY A 171 -1.98 10.95 7.30
CA GLY A 171 -2.14 10.52 5.92
C GLY A 171 -3.31 11.27 5.30
N LEU A 172 -3.09 11.91 4.15
CA LEU A 172 -4.14 12.53 3.34
C LEU A 172 -4.25 11.87 1.96
N PHE A 173 -5.49 11.54 1.60
CA PHE A 173 -5.88 11.03 0.28
C PHE A 173 -7.11 11.80 -0.21
N ILE A 174 -7.10 12.25 -1.46
CA ILE A 174 -8.15 13.10 -2.05
C ILE A 174 -8.73 12.41 -3.26
N VAL A 175 -10.06 12.37 -3.34
CA VAL A 175 -10.82 11.87 -4.48
C VAL A 175 -11.64 13.00 -5.09
N LEU A 176 -11.54 13.17 -6.41
CA LEU A 176 -12.37 14.04 -7.23
C LEU A 176 -13.38 13.19 -7.98
N ASN A 177 -14.65 13.35 -7.66
CA ASN A 177 -15.76 12.73 -8.37
C ASN A 177 -16.46 13.79 -9.22
N PHE A 178 -16.62 13.53 -10.52
CA PHE A 178 -17.35 14.42 -11.43
C PHE A 178 -18.77 13.89 -11.59
N THR A 179 -19.75 14.71 -11.20
CA THR A 179 -21.16 14.36 -11.35
C THR A 179 -21.63 14.70 -12.77
N SER A 180 -21.65 13.67 -13.59
CA SER A 180 -22.30 13.53 -14.91
C SER A 180 -21.79 14.46 -16.04
N PHE A 181 -21.02 13.86 -16.96
CA PHE A 181 -21.17 14.11 -18.39
C PHE A 181 -21.61 12.77 -19.01
N ASN A 182 -22.83 12.70 -19.56
CA ASN A 182 -23.36 11.52 -20.27
C ASN A 182 -23.36 10.18 -19.49
N ASP A 183 -23.86 10.18 -18.24
CA ASP A 183 -23.96 8.96 -17.41
C ASP A 183 -22.64 8.24 -17.08
N VAL A 184 -21.49 8.88 -17.35
CA VAL A 184 -20.17 8.38 -16.96
C VAL A 184 -19.69 9.10 -15.70
N GLU A 185 -19.51 8.35 -14.62
CA GLU A 185 -18.85 8.84 -13.41
C GLU A 185 -17.33 8.82 -13.60
N LEU A 186 -16.71 9.99 -13.77
CA LEU A 186 -15.26 10.12 -13.75
C LEU A 186 -14.78 10.28 -12.31
N THR A 187 -13.88 9.41 -11.88
CA THR A 187 -13.24 9.47 -10.56
C THR A 187 -11.73 9.61 -10.73
N ILE A 188 -11.15 10.65 -10.13
CA ILE A 188 -9.71 10.90 -10.16
C ILE A 188 -9.19 10.97 -8.74
N SER A 189 -8.14 10.23 -8.44
CA SER A 189 -7.62 10.09 -7.08
C SER A 189 -6.18 10.58 -6.99
N SER A 190 -5.86 11.30 -5.92
CA SER A 190 -4.48 11.68 -5.62
C SER A 190 -3.69 10.48 -5.10
N LEU A 191 -2.36 10.48 -5.26
CA LEU A 191 -1.54 9.54 -4.49
C LEU A 191 -1.62 9.90 -2.99
N PRO A 192 -1.87 8.91 -2.12
CA PRO A 192 -1.89 9.18 -0.69
C PRO A 192 -0.53 9.71 -0.20
N LYS A 193 -0.54 10.77 0.61
CA LYS A 193 0.68 11.45 1.07
C LYS A 193 0.54 11.93 2.51
N PRO A 194 1.65 11.91 3.30
CA PRO A 194 1.65 12.53 4.62
C PRO A 194 1.54 14.06 4.48
N ILE A 195 0.77 14.66 5.38
CA ILE A 195 0.64 16.11 5.53
C ILE A 195 0.64 16.47 7.01
N THR A 196 1.26 17.59 7.37
CA THR A 196 1.25 18.06 8.75
C THR A 196 -0.14 18.58 9.11
N ILE A 197 -0.57 18.36 10.36
CA ILE A 197 -1.82 18.91 10.89
C ILE A 197 -1.84 20.45 10.72
N GLU A 198 -0.71 21.11 10.99
CA GLU A 198 -0.54 22.56 10.81
C GLU A 198 -0.86 23.02 9.39
N LYS A 199 -0.48 22.25 8.36
CA LYS A 199 -0.81 22.60 6.96
C LYS A 199 -2.31 22.51 6.69
N ILE A 200 -3.02 21.58 7.32
CA ILE A 200 -4.48 21.49 7.22
C ILE A 200 -5.15 22.65 7.96
N GLU A 201 -4.68 22.98 9.17
CA GLU A 201 -5.17 24.14 9.92
C GLU A 201 -4.95 25.44 9.14
N LYS A 202 -3.79 25.60 8.50
CA LYS A 202 -3.52 26.71 7.59
C LYS A 202 -4.50 26.76 6.42
N PHE A 203 -4.83 25.61 5.82
CA PHE A 203 -5.83 25.56 4.75
C PHE A 203 -7.22 26.01 5.24
N ILE A 204 -7.66 25.52 6.40
CA ILE A 204 -8.92 25.91 7.03
C ILE A 204 -8.95 27.43 7.28
N ASN A 205 -7.91 27.96 7.93
CA ASN A 205 -7.79 29.38 8.25
C ASN A 205 -7.80 30.25 6.97
N ASN A 206 -7.14 29.81 5.90
CA ASN A 206 -7.15 30.52 4.63
C ASN A 206 -8.54 30.54 3.98
N LEU A 207 -9.32 29.45 4.08
CA LEU A 207 -10.71 29.42 3.63
C LEU A 207 -11.60 30.35 4.45
N GLU A 208 -11.46 30.35 5.79
CA GLU A 208 -12.22 31.25 6.67
C GLU A 208 -11.90 32.73 6.38
N ASN A 209 -10.61 33.05 6.23
CA ASN A 209 -10.15 34.38 5.88
C ASN A 209 -10.70 34.81 4.51
N TYR A 210 -10.69 33.92 3.53
CA TYR A 210 -11.31 34.19 2.23
C TYR A 210 -12.82 34.49 2.37
N LEU A 211 -13.56 33.71 3.15
CA LEU A 211 -15.00 33.97 3.38
C LEU A 211 -15.28 35.31 4.08
N LYS A 212 -14.39 35.75 4.99
CA LYS A 212 -14.48 37.07 5.65
C LYS A 212 -14.16 38.19 4.66
N LEU A 213 -13.04 38.10 3.96
CA LEU A 213 -12.56 39.14 3.04
C LEU A 213 -13.39 39.25 1.77
N SER A 214 -14.01 38.16 1.31
CA SER A 214 -14.89 38.16 0.13
C SER A 214 -16.14 39.05 0.29
N GLN A 215 -16.42 39.51 1.52
CA GLN A 215 -17.46 40.50 1.82
C GLN A 215 -17.06 41.93 1.40
N ASN A 216 -15.75 42.22 1.24
CA ASN A 216 -15.21 43.57 1.06
C ASN A 216 -14.47 43.75 -0.29
N ASP A 217 -14.99 43.17 -1.37
CA ASP A 217 -14.42 43.31 -2.75
C ASP A 217 -12.90 43.08 -2.87
N LEU A 218 -12.50 41.82 -2.66
CA LEU A 218 -11.16 41.32 -3.00
C LEU A 218 -10.90 41.29 -4.52
N ASN A 219 -9.65 41.57 -4.89
CA ASN A 219 -9.09 41.26 -6.21
C ASN A 219 -9.05 39.74 -6.44
N ASN A 220 -9.65 39.29 -7.54
CA ASN A 220 -9.55 37.92 -8.05
C ASN A 220 -8.47 37.85 -9.14
N PRO A 221 -7.65 36.79 -9.24
CA PRO A 221 -7.74 35.52 -8.49
C PRO A 221 -6.96 35.52 -7.15
N PHE A 222 -7.47 34.78 -6.17
CA PHE A 222 -6.88 34.64 -4.82
C PHE A 222 -6.43 33.20 -4.57
N GLN A 223 -5.14 33.01 -4.28
CA GLN A 223 -4.60 31.68 -3.96
C GLN A 223 -4.93 31.32 -2.50
N ILE A 224 -5.84 30.35 -2.32
CA ILE A 224 -6.27 29.92 -0.98
C ILE A 224 -5.23 29.00 -0.35
N PHE A 225 -4.72 28.01 -1.10
CA PHE A 225 -3.80 27.03 -0.56
C PHE A 225 -2.98 26.36 -1.66
N GLN A 226 -1.73 26.01 -1.35
CA GLN A 226 -0.89 25.20 -2.21
C GLN A 226 0.01 24.29 -1.37
N SER A 227 0.06 23.04 -1.78
CA SER A 227 0.94 22.01 -1.22
C SER A 227 1.49 21.13 -2.34
N ASN A 228 2.27 20.12 -1.98
CA ASN A 228 2.71 19.06 -2.89
C ASN A 228 1.64 17.96 -3.14
N ILE A 229 0.45 18.11 -2.56
CA ILE A 229 -0.68 17.17 -2.66
C ILE A 229 -1.79 17.80 -3.49
N PHE A 230 -2.24 18.99 -3.11
CA PHE A 230 -3.32 19.73 -3.77
C PHE A 230 -3.12 21.24 -3.70
N GLN A 231 -3.85 21.95 -4.56
CA GLN A 231 -3.93 23.40 -4.63
C GLN A 231 -5.39 23.84 -4.76
N VAL A 232 -5.72 24.97 -4.13
CA VAL A 232 -7.03 25.60 -4.21
C VAL A 232 -6.86 27.09 -4.49
N GLN A 233 -7.56 27.58 -5.50
CA GLN A 233 -7.55 28.99 -5.90
C GLN A 233 -8.99 29.47 -6.10
N ALA A 234 -9.31 30.66 -5.60
CA ALA A 234 -10.53 31.36 -5.98
C ALA A 234 -10.26 32.17 -7.25
N LEU A 235 -11.04 31.92 -8.29
CA LEU A 235 -10.91 32.62 -9.58
C LEU A 235 -11.90 33.77 -9.74
N GLY A 236 -12.98 33.74 -8.98
CA GLY A 236 -14.07 34.70 -9.09
C GLY A 236 -15.08 34.50 -7.98
N LYS A 237 -15.91 35.51 -7.76
CA LYS A 237 -17.10 35.42 -6.91
C LYS A 237 -18.28 36.03 -7.66
N SER A 238 -19.48 35.56 -7.36
CA SER A 238 -20.70 36.23 -7.83
C SER A 238 -21.86 35.89 -6.90
N ILE A 239 -22.91 36.68 -7.01
CA ILE A 239 -24.13 36.60 -6.20
C ILE A 239 -25.23 36.12 -7.15
N ILE A 240 -25.81 34.95 -6.86
CA ILE A 240 -27.02 34.50 -7.55
C ILE A 240 -28.22 35.17 -6.86
N ASN A 241 -29.28 35.42 -7.63
CA ASN A 241 -30.58 35.84 -7.11
C ASN A 241 -30.96 35.01 -5.86
N ASP A 242 -31.54 35.67 -4.84
CA ASP A 242 -31.81 35.16 -3.49
C ASP A 242 -30.66 35.23 -2.45
N ASN A 243 -29.75 36.21 -2.52
CA ASN A 243 -28.64 36.38 -1.56
C ASN A 243 -27.70 35.17 -1.45
N LYS A 244 -27.73 34.27 -2.44
CA LYS A 244 -26.91 33.06 -2.49
C LYS A 244 -25.55 33.40 -3.10
N LYS A 245 -24.52 33.47 -2.24
CA LYS A 245 -23.14 33.76 -2.64
C LYS A 245 -22.40 32.49 -3.06
N TYR A 246 -21.68 32.56 -4.17
CA TYR A 246 -20.78 31.51 -4.62
C TYR A 246 -19.39 32.05 -4.95
N VAL A 247 -18.41 31.15 -4.87
CA VAL A 247 -17.03 31.35 -5.32
C VAL A 247 -16.73 30.34 -6.42
N ILE A 248 -16.07 30.78 -7.48
CA ILE A 248 -15.52 29.87 -8.49
C ILE A 248 -14.19 29.36 -7.93
N LEU A 249 -14.18 28.10 -7.48
CA LEU A 249 -12.96 27.46 -6.99
C LEU A 249 -12.33 26.64 -8.10
N ASN A 250 -11.03 26.83 -8.31
CA ASN A 250 -10.17 25.91 -9.03
C ASN A 250 -9.47 25.00 -8.02
N PHE A 251 -9.79 23.72 -8.07
CA PHE A 251 -9.21 22.68 -7.22
C PHE A 251 -8.33 21.77 -8.05
N MET A 252 -7.06 21.62 -7.68
CA MET A 252 -6.10 20.79 -8.41
C MET A 252 -5.44 19.77 -7.48
N ILE A 253 -5.32 18.52 -7.92
CA ILE A 253 -4.54 17.47 -7.26
C ILE A 253 -3.28 17.15 -8.06
N SER A 254 -2.19 16.86 -7.36
CA SER A 254 -0.95 16.36 -7.97
C SER A 254 -1.05 14.86 -8.23
N LEU A 255 -0.91 14.44 -9.49
CA LEU A 255 -1.02 13.03 -9.88
C LEU A 255 0.30 12.25 -9.72
N ALA A 256 1.44 12.94 -9.69
CA ALA A 256 2.75 12.31 -9.55
C ALA A 256 3.65 13.04 -8.54
N PRO A 257 4.63 12.34 -7.92
CA PRO A 257 5.71 13.00 -7.19
C PRO A 257 6.55 13.86 -8.15
N ALA A 258 6.96 15.05 -7.70
CA ALA A 258 7.88 15.87 -8.49
C ALA A 258 9.25 15.20 -8.57
N ARG A 259 9.81 15.11 -9.78
CA ARG A 259 11.22 14.80 -10.02
C ARG A 259 11.91 16.10 -10.43
N GLY A 260 12.72 16.69 -9.54
CA GLY A 260 13.44 17.94 -9.80
C GLY A 260 12.52 19.12 -10.13
N ASN A 261 12.88 19.92 -11.14
CA ASN A 261 12.16 21.14 -11.57
C ASN A 261 11.01 20.89 -12.57
N ILE A 262 10.59 19.64 -12.77
CA ILE A 262 9.56 19.30 -13.76
C ILE A 262 8.17 19.72 -13.24
N ILE A 263 7.40 20.40 -14.10
CA ILE A 263 5.99 20.77 -13.87
C ILE A 263 5.22 19.50 -13.53
N LYS A 264 4.61 19.45 -12.34
CA LYS A 264 3.85 18.27 -11.88
C LYS A 264 2.64 18.08 -12.79
N PRO A 265 2.36 16.85 -13.28
CA PRO A 265 1.05 16.57 -13.85
C PRO A 265 0.01 16.79 -12.74
N SER A 266 -0.80 17.82 -12.90
CA SER A 266 -1.91 18.16 -12.01
C SER A 266 -3.21 18.07 -12.78
N MET A 267 -4.24 17.58 -12.12
CA MET A 267 -5.57 17.51 -12.67
C MET A 267 -6.49 18.28 -11.74
N GLY A 268 -7.36 19.09 -12.33
CA GLY A 268 -8.21 19.95 -11.54
C GLY A 268 -9.56 20.18 -12.16
N VAL A 269 -10.41 20.76 -11.35
CA VAL A 269 -11.78 21.11 -11.69
C VAL A 269 -12.02 22.54 -11.24
N GLN A 270 -12.74 23.27 -12.09
CA GLN A 270 -13.19 24.61 -11.83
C GLN A 270 -14.71 24.62 -11.88
N ALA A 271 -15.37 24.94 -10.76
CA ALA A 271 -16.81 25.17 -10.77
C ALA A 271 -17.26 26.09 -9.63
N PRO A 272 -18.50 26.60 -9.70
CA PRO A 272 -19.06 27.41 -8.63
C PRO A 272 -19.32 26.56 -7.39
N VAL A 273 -18.92 27.09 -6.23
CA VAL A 273 -19.11 26.48 -4.92
C VAL A 273 -19.83 27.47 -4.01
N MET A 274 -20.96 27.02 -3.47
CA MET A 274 -21.77 27.83 -2.57
C MET A 274 -21.03 28.12 -1.27
N PHE A 275 -21.14 29.35 -0.75
CA PHE A 275 -20.49 29.73 0.52
C PHE A 275 -20.95 28.85 1.68
N LYS A 276 -22.22 28.39 1.66
CA LYS A 276 -22.74 27.42 2.62
C LYS A 276 -21.96 26.10 2.59
N ASN A 277 -21.63 25.60 1.39
CA ASN A 277 -20.87 24.35 1.23
C ASN A 277 -19.43 24.52 1.74
N VAL A 278 -18.81 25.68 1.47
CA VAL A 278 -17.48 26.00 2.01
C VAL A 278 -17.50 26.03 3.56
N LYS A 279 -18.51 26.66 4.17
CA LYS A 279 -18.67 26.69 5.64
C LYS A 279 -18.87 25.28 6.22
N ASN A 280 -19.75 24.48 5.62
CA ASN A 280 -19.99 23.09 6.05
C ASN A 280 -18.72 22.25 5.95
N PHE A 281 -17.94 22.46 4.89
CA PHE A 281 -16.66 21.79 4.68
C PHE A 281 -15.63 22.18 5.74
N ILE A 282 -15.49 23.48 6.05
CA ILE A 282 -14.64 23.99 7.14
C ILE A 282 -15.00 23.30 8.46
N SER A 283 -16.27 23.33 8.86
CA SER A 283 -16.72 22.72 10.12
C SER A 283 -16.47 21.21 10.15
N SER A 284 -16.68 20.52 9.02
CA SER A 284 -16.41 19.08 8.91
C SER A 284 -14.92 18.77 9.03
N MET A 285 -14.06 19.57 8.42
CA MET A 285 -12.61 19.39 8.49
C MET A 285 -12.06 19.68 9.88
N GLN A 286 -12.55 20.72 10.56
CA GLN A 286 -12.22 21.01 11.95
C GLN A 286 -12.59 19.84 12.88
N LYS A 287 -13.80 19.27 12.71
CA LYS A 287 -14.21 18.09 13.47
C LYS A 287 -13.27 16.90 13.25
N VAL A 288 -12.92 16.62 12.01
CA VAL A 288 -11.96 15.55 11.68
C VAL A 288 -10.60 15.77 12.34
N ILE A 289 -10.08 16.99 12.33
CA ILE A 289 -8.79 17.30 12.97
C ILE A 289 -8.85 17.11 14.49
N ILE A 290 -9.95 17.52 15.14
CA ILE A 290 -10.17 17.29 16.58
C ILE A 290 -10.22 15.79 16.87
N ASP A 291 -10.98 15.02 16.08
CA ASP A 291 -11.13 13.58 16.25
C ASP A 291 -9.79 12.83 16.08
N ILE A 292 -8.90 13.30 15.20
CA ILE A 292 -7.58 12.68 14.98
C ILE A 292 -6.58 13.03 16.09
N LYS A 293 -6.68 14.25 16.65
CA LYS A 293 -5.81 14.71 17.75
C LYS A 293 -6.09 13.99 19.07
N ASN A 294 -7.35 13.64 19.31
CA ASN A 294 -7.77 12.84 20.46
C ASN A 294 -7.47 11.34 20.25
#